data_AF-A0A4Y8Q7B0-F1
#
_entry.id   AF-A0A4Y8Q7B0-F1
#
_cell.length_a   1.000
_cell.length_b   1.000
_cell.length_c   1.000
_cell.angle_alpha   90.00
_cell.angle_beta   90.00
_cell.angle_gamma   90.00
#
_symmetry.space_group_name_H-M   'P 1'
#
loop_
_entity.id
_entity.type
_entity.pdbx_description
1 polymer ?
#
loop_
_entity_poly.entity_id
_entity_poly.type
_entity_poly.pdbx_seq_one_letter_code
_entity_poly.pdbx_strand_id
1 'polypeptide(L)'
;MKAASAGSGFETQDGRGIGTGIARAGASEGADGVETATTREMATASKDVAQAEAKARREIEARAKAKARREVGAQVEAKAHVEVEEVAAQAGNGTQPKVEAEPEVTFQAGNNGDQSPKGDLLSCYTSAISSVMQRKGVSWELAVGTQLFMAVRPAPEAGALLSFMHYHTSLRNGLVRRTAATREEAVVGIVGELVRSGAVIIAGDTIRLPWTLACGLKHTPHWFVADGWDEAGRRIHLRDVFEFVDDQGEQPPYSGWVDEAQLAGLLGTSPYLGEALLSREQTAFGDLEDRALIGFERFQWFEAIEADEAEAAAAAGANVDADAGVDERGVEAQVSGAEGQTDSASTALSALQTAGEQAAAARANRELSSGAIEAAIDFDPAAARARLRDSLLCMQGHMQPVALAAAEWRSGLAAWPLILSCFAEHGGDERLYEHANDMWVAARTRGLFVHTLVKLGEREGHRALQRLAAWCAEALLPDWNALPRVMRYNHVIVQRGREPRSLQLELVQKLAALEAELVARLEAALQELEGTESAGIA
;
A
#
# COMPACT_ATOMS: atom_id res chain seq x y z
N MET A 1 -43.84 63.63 8.46
CA MET A 1 -44.93 63.67 7.47
C MET A 1 -45.06 62.28 6.86
N LYS A 2 -46.23 61.65 7.06
CA LYS A 2 -46.79 60.40 6.49
C LYS A 2 -45.98 59.09 6.68
N ALA A 3 -46.34 58.14 7.55
CA ALA A 3 -47.58 57.31 7.70
C ALA A 3 -47.81 56.38 6.48
N ALA A 4 -48.20 55.09 6.57
CA ALA A 4 -49.05 54.35 7.53
C ALA A 4 -48.79 52.80 7.41
N SER A 5 -48.79 51.99 8.48
CA SER A 5 -49.89 51.21 9.14
C SER A 5 -50.41 49.98 8.36
N ALA A 6 -50.27 48.75 8.91
CA ALA A 6 -51.31 47.90 9.57
C ALA A 6 -52.27 47.17 8.58
N GLY A 7 -52.83 45.96 8.76
CA GLY A 7 -52.96 44.93 9.82
C GLY A 7 -53.54 43.63 9.17
N SER A 8 -53.35 42.42 9.73
CA SER A 8 -54.25 41.64 10.62
C SER A 8 -55.33 40.74 9.95
N GLY A 9 -55.48 39.50 10.45
CA GLY A 9 -56.60 38.55 10.25
C GLY A 9 -56.07 37.15 9.87
N PHE A 10 -56.04 36.10 10.70
CA PHE A 10 -57.06 35.38 11.50
C PHE A 10 -58.20 34.79 10.66
N GLU A 11 -58.12 33.49 10.35
CA GLU A 11 -59.29 32.67 10.01
C GLU A 11 -59.04 31.18 10.31
N THR A 12 -59.76 30.68 11.32
CA THR A 12 -60.00 29.27 11.62
C THR A 12 -61.29 28.84 10.93
N GLN A 13 -61.35 27.65 10.32
CA GLN A 13 -62.64 27.03 10.05
C GLN A 13 -62.58 25.48 10.08
N ASP A 14 -63.38 24.95 10.99
CA ASP A 14 -63.83 23.56 11.14
C ASP A 14 -64.65 23.06 9.94
N GLY A 15 -64.74 21.73 9.78
CA GLY A 15 -66.05 21.15 9.44
C GLY A 15 -66.13 19.82 8.68
N ARG A 16 -66.23 18.71 9.44
CA ARG A 16 -67.19 17.57 9.32
C ARG A 16 -67.09 16.53 8.19
N GLY A 17 -67.21 15.28 8.64
CA GLY A 17 -67.71 14.11 7.89
C GLY A 17 -67.56 12.80 8.67
N ILE A 18 -68.17 12.67 9.85
CA ILE A 18 -69.24 11.70 10.20
C ILE A 18 -69.22 10.38 9.39
N GLY A 19 -68.82 9.29 10.06
CA GLY A 19 -69.08 7.91 9.68
C GLY A 19 -69.26 7.05 10.93
N THR A 20 -70.52 6.82 11.30
CA THR A 20 -70.97 6.04 12.46
C THR A 20 -70.86 4.53 12.22
N GLY A 21 -70.19 3.81 13.12
CA GLY A 21 -70.24 2.35 13.24
C GLY A 21 -70.37 1.94 14.70
N ILE A 22 -71.59 1.55 15.09
CA ILE A 22 -71.96 1.06 16.42
C ILE A 22 -71.59 -0.42 16.50
N ALA A 23 -70.79 -0.82 17.50
CA ALA A 23 -70.87 -2.14 18.11
C ALA A 23 -70.42 -2.08 19.57
N ARG A 24 -71.22 -2.73 20.42
CA ARG A 24 -71.21 -2.72 21.88
C ARG A 24 -70.22 -3.74 22.47
N ALA A 25 -69.81 -3.41 23.69
CA ALA A 25 -69.58 -4.28 24.85
C ALA A 25 -68.33 -5.17 24.89
N GLY A 26 -67.44 -4.80 25.80
CA GLY A 26 -66.42 -5.65 26.42
C GLY A 26 -65.80 -4.89 27.59
N ALA A 27 -66.32 -5.13 28.78
CA ALA A 27 -65.80 -4.58 30.03
C ALA A 27 -64.52 -5.34 30.47
N SER A 28 -63.79 -4.70 31.40
CA SER A 28 -62.70 -5.20 32.25
C SER A 28 -61.28 -5.31 31.64
N GLU A 29 -60.43 -4.33 32.00
CA GLU A 29 -59.00 -4.42 32.39
C GLU A 29 -58.50 -2.96 32.40
N GLY A 30 -58.22 -2.28 33.51
CA GLY A 30 -57.68 -2.76 34.78
C GLY A 30 -56.20 -2.41 34.85
N ALA A 31 -55.89 -1.12 35.03
CA ALA A 31 -54.73 -0.57 35.76
C ALA A 31 -53.26 -1.06 35.54
N ASP A 32 -52.93 -1.97 34.62
CA ASP A 32 -51.56 -2.52 34.49
C ASP A 32 -50.67 -1.83 33.41
N GLY A 33 -51.19 -0.81 32.71
CA GLY A 33 -50.51 -0.20 31.56
C GLY A 33 -49.51 0.92 31.86
N VAL A 34 -49.51 1.50 33.07
CA VAL A 34 -48.68 2.68 33.41
C VAL A 34 -47.38 2.30 34.12
N GLU A 35 -47.34 1.13 34.76
CA GLU A 35 -46.15 0.66 35.50
C GLU A 35 -45.06 0.09 34.56
N THR A 36 -45.43 -0.37 33.36
CA THR A 36 -44.50 -0.96 32.37
C THR A 36 -43.73 0.07 31.53
N ALA A 37 -44.26 1.29 31.36
CA ALA A 37 -43.55 2.36 30.66
C ALA A 37 -42.42 2.95 31.52
N THR A 38 -42.70 3.21 32.80
CA THR A 38 -41.75 3.79 33.75
C THR A 38 -40.55 2.87 34.01
N THR A 39 -40.79 1.56 34.11
CA THR A 39 -39.72 0.56 34.30
C THR A 39 -38.80 0.42 33.07
N ARG A 40 -39.34 0.59 31.85
CA ARG A 40 -38.54 0.54 30.61
C ARG A 40 -37.66 1.77 30.41
N GLU A 41 -38.16 2.96 30.77
CA GLU A 41 -37.36 4.19 30.76
C GLU A 41 -36.23 4.13 31.78
N MET A 42 -36.50 3.65 33.01
CA MET A 42 -35.46 3.46 34.03
C MET A 42 -34.40 2.42 33.61
N ALA A 43 -34.80 1.34 32.95
CA ALA A 43 -33.86 0.33 32.44
C ALA A 43 -32.95 0.88 31.32
N THR A 44 -33.48 1.75 30.46
CA THR A 44 -32.71 2.40 29.39
C THR A 44 -31.73 3.41 29.96
N ALA A 45 -32.19 4.28 30.88
CA ALA A 45 -31.32 5.23 31.57
C ALA A 45 -30.20 4.55 32.37
N SER A 46 -30.50 3.41 33.02
CA SER A 46 -29.48 2.60 33.72
C SER A 46 -28.42 2.04 32.77
N LYS A 47 -28.82 1.59 31.58
CA LYS A 47 -27.90 1.09 30.54
C LYS A 47 -26.99 2.21 30.01
N ASP A 48 -27.55 3.40 29.77
CA ASP A 48 -26.79 4.55 29.26
C ASP A 48 -25.75 5.04 30.29
N VAL A 49 -26.11 5.05 31.58
CA VAL A 49 -25.17 5.36 32.67
C VAL A 49 -24.05 4.33 32.73
N ALA A 50 -24.36 3.03 32.66
CA ALA A 50 -23.34 1.98 32.67
C ALA A 50 -22.39 2.07 31.45
N GLN A 51 -22.90 2.43 30.27
CA GLN A 51 -22.08 2.65 29.08
C GLN A 51 -21.19 3.88 29.22
N ALA A 52 -21.70 4.98 29.78
CA ALA A 52 -20.92 6.19 30.05
C ALA A 52 -19.79 5.93 31.05
N GLU A 53 -20.06 5.17 32.12
CA GLU A 53 -19.04 4.77 33.10
C GLU A 53 -17.96 3.87 32.49
N ALA A 54 -18.35 2.89 31.66
CA ALA A 54 -17.40 2.03 30.96
C ALA A 54 -16.50 2.83 30.01
N LYS A 55 -17.06 3.81 29.29
CA LYS A 55 -16.29 4.71 28.43
C LYS A 55 -15.31 5.57 29.24
N ALA A 56 -15.76 6.16 30.34
CA ALA A 56 -14.91 6.97 31.22
C ALA A 56 -13.75 6.15 31.82
N ARG A 57 -13.99 4.89 32.22
CA ARG A 57 -12.94 3.98 32.71
C ARG A 57 -11.88 3.70 31.65
N ARG A 58 -12.30 3.43 30.40
CA ARG A 58 -11.36 3.22 29.27
C ARG A 58 -10.52 4.46 28.98
N GLU A 59 -11.11 5.66 29.04
CA GLU A 59 -10.38 6.91 28.85
C GLU A 59 -9.35 7.17 29.97
N ILE A 60 -9.69 6.87 31.22
CA ILE A 60 -8.75 6.97 32.36
C ILE A 60 -7.60 5.98 32.20
N GLU A 61 -7.88 4.72 31.84
CA GLU A 61 -6.86 3.69 31.63
C GLU A 61 -5.93 4.07 30.46
N ALA A 62 -6.46 4.58 29.36
CA ALA A 62 -5.68 5.04 28.21
C ALA A 62 -4.75 6.21 28.60
N ARG A 63 -5.24 7.19 29.37
CA ARG A 63 -4.43 8.30 29.89
C ARG A 63 -3.33 7.81 30.83
N ALA A 64 -3.61 6.84 31.68
CA ALA A 64 -2.63 6.24 32.58
C ALA A 64 -1.52 5.51 31.80
N LYS A 65 -1.87 4.70 30.79
CA LYS A 65 -0.89 4.03 29.91
C LYS A 65 -0.04 5.03 29.13
N ALA A 66 -0.63 6.10 28.61
CA ALA A 66 0.10 7.16 27.91
C ALA A 66 1.10 7.88 28.83
N LYS A 67 0.71 8.16 30.08
CA LYS A 67 1.60 8.76 31.08
C LYS A 67 2.77 7.83 31.42
N ALA A 68 2.50 6.55 31.66
CA ALA A 68 3.53 5.55 31.95
C ALA A 68 4.56 5.42 30.81
N ARG A 69 4.12 5.43 29.54
CA ARG A 69 5.02 5.41 28.38
C ARG A 69 5.94 6.64 28.33
N ARG A 70 5.43 7.83 28.67
CA ARG A 70 6.25 9.06 28.73
C ARG A 70 7.28 9.00 29.86
N GLU A 71 6.90 8.49 31.03
CA GLU A 71 7.81 8.32 32.16
C GLU A 71 8.93 7.31 31.84
N VAL A 72 8.62 6.19 31.18
CA VAL A 72 9.62 5.22 30.72
C VAL A 72 10.54 5.85 29.67
N GLY A 73 10.00 6.56 28.68
CA GLY A 73 10.81 7.27 27.67
C GLY A 73 11.79 8.26 28.30
N ALA A 74 11.31 9.09 29.25
CA ALA A 74 12.16 10.03 29.98
C ALA A 74 13.24 9.34 30.84
N GLN A 75 12.95 8.17 31.42
CA GLN A 75 13.94 7.39 32.16
C GLN A 75 15.01 6.78 31.25
N VAL A 76 14.63 6.29 30.07
CA VAL A 76 15.57 5.76 29.07
C VAL A 76 16.49 6.87 28.56
N GLU A 77 15.93 8.05 28.25
CA GLU A 77 16.69 9.22 27.80
C GLU A 77 17.67 9.72 28.89
N ALA A 78 17.20 9.81 30.14
CA ALA A 78 18.06 10.17 31.27
C ALA A 78 19.19 9.14 31.50
N LYS A 79 18.90 7.85 31.35
CA LYS A 79 19.90 6.79 31.49
C LYS A 79 20.93 6.83 30.36
N ALA A 80 20.50 7.07 29.12
CA ALA A 80 21.39 7.23 27.98
C ALA A 80 22.35 8.42 28.16
N HIS A 81 21.87 9.54 28.70
CA HIS A 81 22.74 10.68 29.02
C HIS A 81 23.81 10.36 30.08
N VAL A 82 23.44 9.61 31.13
CA VAL A 82 24.41 9.18 32.16
C VAL A 82 25.44 8.21 31.59
N GLU A 83 25.03 7.25 30.76
CA GLU A 83 25.96 6.29 30.15
C GLU A 83 26.94 6.99 29.18
N VAL A 84 26.50 8.01 28.43
CA VAL A 84 27.39 8.81 27.56
C VAL A 84 28.40 9.63 28.38
N GLU A 85 27.98 10.24 29.49
CA GLU A 85 28.90 10.95 30.38
C GLU A 85 29.88 9.99 31.09
N GLU A 86 29.43 8.80 31.47
CA GLU A 86 30.25 7.81 32.16
C GLU A 86 31.27 7.17 31.20
N VAL A 87 30.91 6.91 29.95
CA VAL A 87 31.84 6.46 28.89
C VAL A 87 32.85 7.56 28.55
N ALA A 88 32.41 8.82 28.49
CA ALA A 88 33.33 9.95 28.29
C ALA A 88 34.31 10.13 29.46
N ALA A 89 33.88 9.86 30.69
CA ALA A 89 34.73 9.89 31.88
C ALA A 89 35.71 8.70 31.96
N GLN A 90 35.28 7.50 31.52
CA GLN A 90 36.11 6.29 31.54
C GLN A 90 37.17 6.27 30.42
N ALA A 91 36.96 6.97 29.31
CA ALA A 91 37.97 7.15 28.26
C ALA A 91 39.23 7.91 28.73
N GLY A 92 39.19 8.53 29.92
CA GLY A 92 40.32 9.27 30.51
C GLY A 92 41.26 8.46 31.41
N ASN A 93 40.93 7.23 31.81
CA ASN A 93 41.77 6.48 32.75
C ASN A 93 41.89 5.00 32.34
N GLY A 94 43.12 4.61 32.02
CA GLY A 94 43.43 3.34 31.39
C GLY A 94 43.20 2.08 32.22
N THR A 95 43.32 0.96 31.50
CA THR A 95 43.34 -0.46 31.91
C THR A 95 41.95 -1.09 32.13
N GLN A 96 41.38 -1.65 31.06
CA GLN A 96 40.15 -2.45 31.13
C GLN A 96 40.42 -3.94 31.42
N PRO A 97 39.55 -4.61 32.20
CA PRO A 97 39.56 -6.05 32.38
C PRO A 97 38.84 -6.77 31.22
N LYS A 98 39.30 -7.98 30.91
CA LYS A 98 38.81 -8.83 29.83
C LYS A 98 37.45 -9.44 30.23
N VAL A 99 36.35 -8.89 29.69
CA VAL A 99 35.02 -9.52 29.69
C VAL A 99 34.77 -10.07 28.29
N GLU A 100 34.40 -11.35 28.19
CA GLU A 100 34.05 -12.00 26.92
C GLU A 100 32.71 -11.41 26.43
N ALA A 101 32.79 -10.62 25.37
CA ALA A 101 31.66 -9.94 24.75
C ALA A 101 30.83 -10.90 23.89
N GLU A 102 29.50 -10.74 23.95
CA GLU A 102 28.59 -11.23 22.89
C GLU A 102 29.00 -10.63 21.54
N PRO A 103 28.74 -11.32 20.41
CA PRO A 103 29.21 -10.86 19.10
C PRO A 103 28.56 -9.52 18.75
N GLU A 104 29.37 -8.46 18.83
CA GLU A 104 29.05 -7.13 18.37
C GLU A 104 28.84 -7.17 16.84
N VAL A 105 27.58 -7.04 16.41
CA VAL A 105 27.24 -6.87 15.00
C VAL A 105 27.69 -5.47 14.59
N THR A 106 28.88 -5.36 14.02
CA THR A 106 29.39 -4.08 13.51
C THR A 106 28.69 -3.68 12.22
N PHE A 107 27.96 -2.58 12.26
CA PHE A 107 27.32 -1.95 11.11
C PHE A 107 28.35 -1.11 10.33
N GLN A 108 28.56 -1.40 9.05
CA GLN A 108 29.38 -0.58 8.17
C GLN A 108 28.49 0.12 7.15
N ALA A 109 28.49 1.45 7.15
CA ALA A 109 27.95 2.23 6.04
C ALA A 109 28.86 2.05 4.82
N GLY A 110 28.39 1.27 3.83
CA GLY A 110 29.14 0.97 2.61
C GLY A 110 29.37 2.24 1.77
N ASN A 111 30.62 2.55 1.47
CA ASN A 111 31.02 3.71 0.66
C ASN A 111 31.81 3.18 -0.56
N ASN A 112 31.09 2.69 -1.57
CA ASN A 112 31.66 2.31 -2.86
C ASN A 112 30.87 3.03 -3.95
N GLY A 113 31.52 3.38 -5.07
CA GLY A 113 30.93 4.03 -6.25
C GLY A 113 29.88 3.19 -7.01
N ASP A 114 29.11 2.40 -6.26
CA ASP A 114 27.94 1.65 -6.66
C ASP A 114 26.83 2.67 -7.01
N GLN A 115 26.28 2.56 -8.22
CA GLN A 115 25.08 3.31 -8.60
C GLN A 115 23.85 2.68 -7.93
N SER A 116 23.94 2.44 -6.63
CA SER A 116 22.86 1.83 -5.87
C SER A 116 21.59 2.67 -6.04
N PRO A 117 20.41 2.01 -6.08
CA PRO A 117 19.17 2.72 -6.20
C PRO A 117 19.06 3.80 -5.11
N LYS A 118 18.60 4.97 -5.51
CA LYS A 118 18.37 6.07 -4.57
C LYS A 118 17.20 5.70 -3.66
N GLY A 119 17.53 5.20 -2.47
CA GLY A 119 16.55 4.72 -1.48
C GLY A 119 15.48 5.75 -1.15
N ASP A 120 15.88 7.02 -1.11
CA ASP A 120 14.99 8.15 -0.83
C ASP A 120 13.92 8.38 -1.91
N LEU A 121 14.06 7.81 -3.11
CA LEU A 121 13.06 7.91 -4.18
C LEU A 121 12.15 6.67 -4.25
N LEU A 122 12.38 5.68 -3.38
CA LEU A 122 11.75 4.37 -3.48
C LEU A 122 10.94 4.04 -2.23
N SER A 123 10.06 3.04 -2.37
CA SER A 123 9.47 2.31 -1.25
C SER A 123 10.38 1.13 -0.88
N CYS A 124 10.18 0.47 0.25
CA CYS A 124 10.91 -0.77 0.55
C CYS A 124 10.72 -1.84 -0.55
N TYR A 125 9.50 -1.98 -1.09
CA TYR A 125 9.18 -2.87 -2.22
C TYR A 125 10.03 -2.57 -3.45
N THR A 126 10.00 -1.32 -3.92
CA THR A 126 10.74 -0.93 -5.12
C THR A 126 12.24 -0.83 -4.90
N SER A 127 12.70 -0.58 -3.67
CA SER A 127 14.12 -0.66 -3.30
C SER A 127 14.64 -2.09 -3.44
N ALA A 128 13.88 -3.07 -2.96
CA ALA A 128 14.25 -4.47 -3.09
C ALA A 128 14.21 -4.95 -4.56
N ILE A 129 13.15 -4.61 -5.29
CA ILE A 129 13.01 -4.96 -6.71
C ILE A 129 14.12 -4.33 -7.56
N SER A 130 14.40 -3.04 -7.36
CA SER A 130 15.48 -2.35 -8.09
C SER A 130 16.85 -2.94 -7.81
N SER A 131 17.11 -3.36 -6.56
CA SER A 131 18.36 -4.05 -6.19
C SER A 131 18.52 -5.38 -6.94
N VAL A 132 17.46 -6.17 -7.04
CA VAL A 132 17.49 -7.43 -7.83
C VAL A 132 17.63 -7.15 -9.32
N MET A 133 16.88 -6.18 -9.86
CA MET A 133 16.97 -5.76 -11.27
C MET A 133 18.40 -5.33 -11.63
N GLN A 134 19.01 -4.48 -10.82
CA GLN A 134 20.38 -4.00 -11.04
C GLN A 134 21.38 -5.14 -11.12
N ARG A 135 21.27 -6.15 -10.23
CA ARG A 135 22.16 -7.32 -10.26
C ARG A 135 21.96 -8.20 -11.49
N LYS A 136 20.75 -8.21 -12.05
CA LYS A 136 20.45 -8.84 -13.33
C LYS A 136 20.85 -7.99 -14.55
N GLY A 137 21.48 -6.84 -14.33
CA GLY A 137 21.85 -5.91 -15.41
C GLY A 137 20.65 -5.16 -16.01
N VAL A 138 19.49 -5.19 -15.37
CA VAL A 138 18.28 -4.51 -15.82
C VAL A 138 18.30 -3.08 -15.28
N SER A 139 18.13 -2.09 -16.16
CA SER A 139 17.96 -0.68 -15.75
C SER A 139 16.65 -0.51 -14.98
N TRP A 140 16.77 -0.54 -13.66
CA TRP A 140 15.65 -0.36 -12.74
C TRP A 140 15.04 1.04 -12.86
N GLU A 141 15.82 2.07 -13.22
CA GLU A 141 15.34 3.44 -13.39
C GLU A 141 14.32 3.54 -14.53
N LEU A 142 14.55 2.80 -15.63
CA LEU A 142 13.59 2.70 -16.71
C LEU A 142 12.45 1.77 -16.35
N ALA A 143 12.73 0.62 -15.72
CA ALA A 143 11.71 -0.36 -15.40
C ALA A 143 10.67 0.16 -14.40
N VAL A 144 11.13 0.83 -13.33
CA VAL A 144 10.31 1.34 -12.23
C VAL A 144 9.98 2.81 -12.44
N GLY A 145 10.91 3.64 -12.92
CA GLY A 145 10.71 5.09 -12.99
C GLY A 145 9.77 5.55 -14.09
N THR A 146 9.46 4.72 -15.08
CA THR A 146 8.38 5.00 -16.05
C THR A 146 7.01 4.48 -15.57
N GLN A 147 6.90 3.92 -14.37
CA GLN A 147 5.62 3.46 -13.82
C GLN A 147 4.84 4.62 -13.18
N LEU A 148 4.46 5.64 -13.96
CA LEU A 148 3.60 6.74 -13.50
C LEU A 148 2.16 6.30 -13.33
N PHE A 149 1.94 5.45 -12.34
CA PHE A 149 0.65 4.87 -12.09
C PHE A 149 0.23 5.10 -10.65
N MET A 150 -1.06 5.35 -10.50
CA MET A 150 -1.78 5.15 -9.27
C MET A 150 -3.17 4.75 -9.73
N ALA A 151 -3.59 3.55 -9.40
CA ALA A 151 -4.98 3.15 -9.51
C ALA A 151 -5.63 3.13 -8.14
N VAL A 152 -6.90 3.50 -8.14
CA VAL A 152 -7.74 3.57 -6.96
C VAL A 152 -9.09 2.95 -7.28
N ARG A 153 -9.62 2.19 -6.33
CA ARG A 153 -11.01 1.75 -6.33
C ARG A 153 -11.65 1.99 -4.97
N PRO A 154 -12.98 2.12 -4.87
CA PRO A 154 -13.68 1.96 -3.60
C PRO A 154 -13.38 0.58 -3.02
N ALA A 155 -13.28 0.46 -1.69
CA ALA A 155 -13.02 -0.82 -1.05
C ALA A 155 -13.79 -1.05 0.27
N PRO A 156 -15.08 -0.65 0.37
CA PRO A 156 -15.83 -0.70 1.62
C PRO A 156 -15.96 -2.13 2.19
N GLU A 157 -15.89 -3.15 1.33
CA GLU A 157 -15.96 -4.56 1.69
C GLU A 157 -14.76 -5.05 2.52
N ALA A 158 -13.64 -4.36 2.44
CA ALA A 158 -12.40 -4.66 3.15
C ALA A 158 -12.13 -3.66 4.28
N GLY A 159 -13.20 -3.06 4.81
CA GLY A 159 -13.18 -2.08 5.91
C GLY A 159 -12.47 -0.75 5.61
N ALA A 160 -11.68 -0.69 4.54
CA ALA A 160 -11.05 0.50 3.99
C ALA A 160 -12.05 1.33 3.16
N LEU A 161 -11.76 2.62 2.99
CA LEU A 161 -12.58 3.46 2.09
C LEU A 161 -12.10 3.33 0.65
N LEU A 162 -10.79 3.16 0.46
CA LEU A 162 -10.14 3.06 -0.84
C LEU A 162 -9.16 1.89 -0.84
N SER A 163 -8.89 1.32 -2.00
CA SER A 163 -7.70 0.49 -2.27
C SER A 163 -6.81 1.19 -3.27
N PHE A 164 -5.50 1.00 -3.13
CA PHE A 164 -4.49 1.60 -3.98
C PHE A 164 -3.65 0.52 -4.68
N MET A 165 -3.22 0.84 -5.89
CA MET A 165 -2.23 0.09 -6.64
C MET A 165 -1.25 1.08 -7.26
N HIS A 166 0.04 0.85 -7.06
CA HIS A 166 1.08 1.84 -7.34
C HIS A 166 1.83 1.62 -8.67
N TYR A 167 1.59 0.49 -9.35
CA TYR A 167 2.25 0.14 -10.61
C TYR A 167 1.22 -0.39 -11.62
N HIS A 168 1.41 -0.09 -12.92
CA HIS A 168 0.48 -0.52 -13.99
C HIS A 168 0.96 -1.78 -14.67
N THR A 169 2.28 -1.92 -14.83
CA THR A 169 2.91 -3.16 -15.23
C THR A 169 3.26 -3.91 -13.97
N SER A 170 2.98 -5.22 -13.97
CA SER A 170 3.42 -6.06 -12.87
C SER A 170 4.94 -5.99 -12.75
N LEU A 171 5.42 -5.62 -11.57
CA LEU A 171 6.83 -5.72 -11.19
C LEU A 171 7.23 -7.15 -10.84
N ARG A 172 6.29 -8.10 -10.87
CA ARG A 172 6.48 -9.53 -10.63
C ARG A 172 7.20 -10.24 -11.78
N ASN A 173 7.73 -9.51 -12.76
CA ASN A 173 8.33 -10.04 -13.99
C ASN A 173 9.42 -11.09 -13.72
N GLY A 174 9.02 -12.37 -13.68
CA GLY A 174 9.86 -13.48 -13.24
C GLY A 174 10.15 -13.52 -11.74
N LEU A 175 9.32 -12.91 -10.88
CA LEU A 175 9.38 -13.07 -9.43
C LEU A 175 8.21 -13.94 -8.95
N VAL A 176 8.49 -14.97 -8.16
CA VAL A 176 7.44 -15.79 -7.54
C VAL A 176 7.55 -15.73 -6.04
N ARG A 177 6.43 -15.39 -5.39
CA ARG A 177 6.30 -15.48 -3.95
C ARG A 177 6.40 -16.95 -3.53
N ARG A 178 7.30 -17.21 -2.60
CA ARG A 178 7.41 -18.48 -1.89
C ARG A 178 7.15 -18.27 -0.42
N THR A 179 6.74 -19.34 0.22
CA THR A 179 6.37 -19.35 1.61
C THR A 179 6.91 -20.62 2.29
N ALA A 180 7.03 -20.57 3.61
CA ALA A 180 7.36 -21.73 4.42
C ALA A 180 6.60 -21.71 5.75
N ALA A 181 6.35 -22.89 6.29
CA ALA A 181 5.69 -23.06 7.58
C ALA A 181 6.63 -22.72 8.74
N THR A 182 7.93 -22.95 8.59
CA THR A 182 8.95 -22.73 9.62
C THR A 182 10.05 -21.76 9.17
N ARG A 183 10.78 -21.19 10.15
CA ARG A 183 11.90 -20.28 9.84
C ARG A 183 13.05 -21.03 9.19
N GLU A 184 13.28 -22.25 9.64
CA GLU A 184 14.37 -23.10 9.20
C GLU A 184 14.18 -23.48 7.72
N GLU A 185 12.97 -23.86 7.33
CA GLU A 185 12.62 -24.09 5.93
C GLU A 185 12.78 -22.83 5.08
N ALA A 186 12.36 -21.67 5.59
CA ALA A 186 12.52 -20.41 4.88
C ALA A 186 14.01 -20.05 4.68
N VAL A 187 14.85 -20.23 5.68
CA VAL A 187 16.31 -20.01 5.55
C VAL A 187 16.90 -20.92 4.49
N VAL A 188 16.55 -22.21 4.49
CA VAL A 188 17.00 -23.16 3.46
C VAL A 188 16.55 -22.72 2.06
N GLY A 189 15.30 -22.30 1.91
CA GLY A 189 14.75 -21.80 0.64
C GLY A 189 15.47 -20.54 0.16
N ILE A 190 15.67 -19.57 1.04
CA ILE A 190 16.37 -18.31 0.76
C ILE A 190 17.83 -18.57 0.35
N VAL A 191 18.56 -19.41 1.08
CA VAL A 191 19.95 -19.74 0.74
C VAL A 191 20.02 -20.50 -0.58
N GLY A 192 19.11 -21.46 -0.80
CA GLY A 192 19.02 -22.19 -2.06
C GLY A 192 18.80 -21.26 -3.25
N GLU A 193 17.87 -20.31 -3.13
CA GLU A 193 17.63 -19.30 -4.16
C GLU A 193 18.82 -18.37 -4.34
N LEU A 194 19.46 -17.94 -3.26
CA LEU A 194 20.62 -17.06 -3.32
C LEU A 194 21.80 -17.72 -4.05
N VAL A 195 22.02 -19.03 -3.83
CA VAL A 195 23.04 -19.81 -4.54
C VAL A 195 22.70 -19.94 -6.03
N ARG A 196 21.42 -20.13 -6.35
CA ARG A 196 20.94 -20.32 -7.73
C ARG A 196 20.96 -19.02 -8.55
N SER A 197 20.39 -17.96 -8.00
CA SER A 197 20.06 -16.72 -8.71
C SER A 197 20.97 -15.55 -8.35
N GLY A 198 21.79 -15.68 -7.30
CA GLY A 198 22.70 -14.63 -6.82
C GLY A 198 22.01 -13.48 -6.08
N ALA A 199 20.68 -13.45 -6.02
CA ALA A 199 19.90 -12.50 -5.23
C ALA A 199 18.49 -13.05 -4.92
N VAL A 200 17.93 -12.65 -3.79
CA VAL A 200 16.58 -13.03 -3.35
C VAL A 200 15.96 -11.89 -2.54
N ILE A 201 14.69 -11.58 -2.78
CA ILE A 201 13.95 -10.59 -1.97
C ILE A 201 13.33 -11.32 -0.79
N ILE A 202 13.52 -10.78 0.41
CA ILE A 202 13.01 -11.34 1.66
C ILE A 202 11.92 -10.41 2.20
N ALA A 203 10.75 -10.96 2.52
CA ALA A 203 9.70 -10.24 3.22
C ALA A 203 9.84 -10.45 4.73
N GLY A 204 10.08 -9.36 5.44
CA GLY A 204 10.20 -9.31 6.90
C GLY A 204 9.22 -8.31 7.53
N ASP A 205 9.52 -7.97 8.77
CA ASP A 205 8.74 -7.04 9.58
C ASP A 205 9.70 -6.10 10.29
N THR A 206 9.53 -4.80 10.09
CA THR A 206 10.38 -3.73 10.67
C THR A 206 10.62 -3.90 12.17
N ILE A 207 9.67 -4.45 12.94
CA ILE A 207 9.85 -4.65 14.38
C ILE A 207 11.04 -5.58 14.71
N ARG A 208 11.47 -6.42 13.76
CA ARG A 208 12.56 -7.39 13.90
C ARG A 208 13.85 -6.96 13.22
N LEU A 209 13.85 -5.86 12.47
CA LEU A 209 14.97 -5.46 11.64
C LEU A 209 15.80 -4.40 12.37
N PRO A 210 16.98 -4.76 12.93
CA PRO A 210 17.72 -3.90 13.85
C PRO A 210 18.24 -2.60 13.23
N TRP A 211 18.28 -2.52 11.90
CA TRP A 211 18.67 -1.31 11.17
C TRP A 211 17.50 -0.35 10.90
N THR A 212 16.25 -0.74 11.20
CA THR A 212 15.08 0.11 10.97
C THR A 212 14.72 0.92 12.21
N LEU A 213 14.22 2.14 12.01
CA LEU A 213 13.77 3.00 13.13
C LEU A 213 12.58 2.40 13.89
N ALA A 214 11.79 1.54 13.24
CA ALA A 214 10.64 0.87 13.84
C ALA A 214 11.00 -0.43 14.60
N CYS A 215 12.29 -0.81 14.66
CA CYS A 215 12.76 -1.99 15.38
C CYS A 215 12.29 -1.99 16.85
N GLY A 216 11.61 -3.05 17.27
CA GLY A 216 11.04 -3.18 18.62
C GLY A 216 9.85 -2.25 18.92
N LEU A 217 9.45 -1.37 18.00
CA LEU A 217 8.42 -0.36 18.23
C LEU A 217 7.10 -0.68 17.53
N LYS A 218 7.15 -1.05 16.25
CA LYS A 218 5.94 -1.13 15.42
C LYS A 218 6.07 -2.23 14.36
N HIS A 219 4.99 -2.99 14.18
CA HIS A 219 4.85 -3.93 13.07
C HIS A 219 4.60 -3.17 11.77
N THR A 220 5.40 -3.44 10.74
CA THR A 220 5.17 -2.96 9.36
C THR A 220 5.90 -3.91 8.41
N PRO A 221 5.23 -4.43 7.35
CA PRO A 221 5.89 -5.22 6.34
C PRO A 221 7.08 -4.48 5.75
N HIS A 222 8.18 -5.19 5.56
CA HIS A 222 9.41 -4.61 5.02
C HIS A 222 10.12 -5.59 4.12
N TRP A 223 10.60 -5.13 2.98
CA TRP A 223 11.30 -5.97 2.02
C TRP A 223 12.74 -5.53 1.90
N PHE A 224 13.65 -6.49 1.92
CA PHE A 224 15.09 -6.30 1.78
C PHE A 224 15.67 -7.45 0.93
N VAL A 225 16.94 -7.35 0.54
CA VAL A 225 17.56 -8.31 -0.38
C VAL A 225 18.69 -9.06 0.31
N ALA A 226 18.78 -10.36 0.05
CA ALA A 226 20.04 -11.08 0.23
C ALA A 226 20.72 -11.22 -1.12
N ASP A 227 22.01 -10.89 -1.19
CA ASP A 227 22.72 -10.74 -2.47
C ASP A 227 24.17 -11.26 -2.44
N GLY A 228 24.53 -12.05 -1.42
CA GLY A 228 25.81 -12.73 -1.35
C GLY A 228 25.79 -13.94 -0.42
N TRP A 229 26.46 -15.02 -0.82
CA TRP A 229 26.60 -16.24 -0.01
C TRP A 229 28.08 -16.56 0.20
N ASP A 230 28.50 -16.64 1.46
CA ASP A 230 29.81 -17.12 1.88
C ASP A 230 29.66 -18.54 2.41
N GLU A 231 29.92 -19.52 1.54
CA GLU A 231 29.76 -20.95 1.85
C GLU A 231 30.67 -21.40 3.00
N ALA A 232 31.90 -20.89 3.07
CA ALA A 232 32.87 -21.29 4.09
C ALA A 232 32.47 -20.79 5.48
N GLY A 233 31.96 -19.56 5.55
CA GLY A 233 31.47 -18.95 6.79
C GLY A 233 30.02 -19.27 7.12
N ARG A 234 29.26 -19.85 6.18
CA ARG A 234 27.79 -19.96 6.19
C ARG A 234 27.11 -18.63 6.51
N ARG A 235 27.53 -17.58 5.79
CA ARG A 235 27.01 -16.22 5.98
C ARG A 235 26.27 -15.74 4.74
N ILE A 236 25.19 -15.00 4.98
CA ILE A 236 24.38 -14.33 3.99
C ILE A 236 24.70 -12.83 4.04
N HIS A 237 24.99 -12.20 2.91
CA HIS A 237 25.04 -10.76 2.81
C HIS A 237 23.64 -10.21 2.58
N LEU A 238 23.19 -9.35 3.49
CA LEU A 238 21.93 -8.62 3.42
C LEU A 238 22.18 -7.19 2.98
N ARG A 239 21.30 -6.68 2.13
CA ARG A 239 21.28 -5.32 1.63
C ARG A 239 19.86 -4.77 1.70
N ASP A 240 19.73 -3.58 2.27
CA ASP A 240 18.51 -2.81 2.29
C ASP A 240 18.86 -1.37 1.90
N VAL A 241 18.64 -1.04 0.62
CA VAL A 241 18.93 0.31 0.10
C VAL A 241 17.80 1.30 0.42
N PHE A 242 16.77 0.88 1.16
CA PHE A 242 15.65 1.76 1.48
C PHE A 242 16.05 2.83 2.50
N GLU A 243 15.88 4.08 2.10
CA GLU A 243 16.16 5.25 2.94
C GLU A 243 14.88 6.05 3.15
N PHE A 244 14.62 6.46 4.38
CA PHE A 244 13.53 7.39 4.63
C PHE A 244 13.78 8.26 5.86
N VAL A 245 13.12 9.42 5.85
CA VAL A 245 13.07 10.33 6.99
C VAL A 245 11.62 10.48 7.43
N ASP A 246 11.36 10.28 8.70
CA ASP A 246 10.07 10.57 9.33
C ASP A 246 10.25 11.35 10.65
N ASP A 247 9.20 11.40 11.46
CA ASP A 247 9.21 12.07 12.77
C ASP A 247 10.02 11.32 13.84
N GLN A 248 10.44 10.08 13.57
CA GLN A 248 11.30 9.28 14.45
C GLN A 248 12.79 9.43 14.12
N GLY A 249 13.12 9.90 12.91
CA GLY A 249 14.50 10.19 12.51
C GLY A 249 14.78 9.85 11.05
N GLU A 250 16.07 9.64 10.76
CA GLU A 250 16.57 9.17 9.47
C GLU A 250 16.89 7.69 9.55
N GLN A 251 16.31 6.88 8.66
CA GLN A 251 16.69 5.49 8.46
C GLN A 251 17.77 5.44 7.36
N PRO A 252 19.02 5.10 7.70
CA PRO A 252 20.07 4.89 6.72
C PRO A 252 19.88 3.56 5.97
N PRO A 253 20.52 3.37 4.80
CA PRO A 253 20.56 2.07 4.16
C PRO A 253 21.39 1.08 5.00
N TYR A 254 21.13 -0.21 4.84
CA TYR A 254 21.84 -1.28 5.53
C TYR A 254 22.57 -2.22 4.56
N SER A 255 23.78 -2.62 4.93
CA SER A 255 24.58 -3.64 4.25
C SER A 255 25.37 -4.41 5.30
N GLY A 256 25.22 -5.72 5.36
CA GLY A 256 25.90 -6.51 6.40
C GLY A 256 25.81 -8.01 6.18
N TRP A 257 26.79 -8.73 6.72
CA TRP A 257 26.79 -10.19 6.74
C TRP A 257 26.12 -10.71 8.00
N VAL A 258 25.25 -11.70 7.85
CA VAL A 258 24.57 -12.40 8.94
C VAL A 258 24.76 -13.91 8.79
N ASP A 259 24.76 -14.65 9.90
CA ASP A 259 24.64 -16.11 9.85
C ASP A 259 23.17 -16.54 9.66
N GLU A 260 22.96 -17.84 9.47
CA GLU A 260 21.62 -18.42 9.28
C GLU A 260 20.68 -18.24 10.49
N ALA A 261 21.22 -18.24 11.71
CA ALA A 261 20.42 -18.08 12.93
C ALA A 261 19.96 -16.62 13.09
N GLN A 262 20.84 -15.67 12.78
CA GLN A 262 20.53 -14.26 12.68
C GLN A 262 19.47 -14.02 11.61
N LEU A 263 19.64 -14.57 10.41
CA LEU A 263 18.63 -14.48 9.35
C LEU A 263 17.27 -15.00 9.84
N ALA A 264 17.21 -16.19 10.44
CA ALA A 264 15.98 -16.75 11.01
C ALA A 264 15.29 -15.80 12.02
N GLY A 265 16.07 -15.06 12.81
CA GLY A 265 15.57 -14.04 13.74
C GLY A 265 14.90 -12.84 13.05
N LEU A 266 15.40 -12.46 11.87
CA LEU A 266 14.87 -11.37 11.04
C LEU A 266 13.60 -11.78 10.27
N LEU A 267 13.43 -13.08 9.98
CA LEU A 267 12.29 -13.59 9.23
C LEU A 267 10.98 -13.51 10.01
N GLY A 268 9.91 -13.25 9.29
CA GLY A 268 8.54 -13.35 9.78
C GLY A 268 7.76 -12.08 9.57
N THR A 269 6.62 -12.18 8.89
CA THR A 269 5.61 -11.13 8.80
C THR A 269 4.71 -11.14 10.05
N SER A 270 4.13 -9.99 10.37
CA SER A 270 3.13 -9.89 11.43
C SER A 270 1.83 -10.59 10.99
N PRO A 271 1.21 -11.44 11.82
CA PRO A 271 -0.14 -11.92 11.54
C PRO A 271 -1.21 -10.84 11.77
N TYR A 272 -0.82 -9.68 12.31
CA TYR A 272 -1.73 -8.59 12.69
C TYR A 272 -1.67 -7.41 11.72
N LEU A 273 -1.56 -7.69 10.43
CA LEU A 273 -1.68 -6.64 9.42
C LEU A 273 -3.13 -6.15 9.38
N GLY A 274 -3.33 -4.85 9.60
CA GLY A 274 -4.63 -4.22 9.36
C GLY A 274 -5.02 -4.34 7.89
N GLU A 275 -6.31 -4.22 7.59
CA GLU A 275 -6.84 -4.46 6.24
C GLU A 275 -6.20 -3.57 5.18
N ALA A 276 -5.89 -2.31 5.49
CA ALA A 276 -5.16 -1.41 4.60
C ALA A 276 -3.75 -1.92 4.25
N LEU A 277 -3.05 -2.56 5.20
CA LEU A 277 -1.72 -3.15 4.94
C LEU A 277 -1.84 -4.43 4.13
N LEU A 278 -2.83 -5.28 4.41
CA LEU A 278 -3.11 -6.48 3.61
C LEU A 278 -3.46 -6.12 2.16
N SER A 279 -4.28 -5.08 1.98
CA SER A 279 -4.62 -4.58 0.64
C SER A 279 -3.39 -4.07 -0.11
N ARG A 280 -2.41 -3.46 0.58
CA ARG A 280 -1.16 -3.02 -0.05
C ARG A 280 -0.28 -4.19 -0.44
N GLU A 281 -0.12 -5.17 0.45
CA GLU A 281 0.65 -6.39 0.15
C GLU A 281 0.05 -7.14 -1.05
N GLN A 282 -1.28 -7.14 -1.18
CA GLN A 282 -2.01 -7.74 -2.32
C GLN A 282 -1.69 -7.11 -3.67
N THR A 283 -1.42 -5.80 -3.68
CA THR A 283 -1.21 -5.03 -4.91
C THR A 283 0.21 -4.48 -5.03
N ALA A 284 1.13 -4.94 -4.18
CA ALA A 284 2.49 -4.43 -4.07
C ALA A 284 3.27 -4.51 -5.39
N PHE A 285 3.02 -5.53 -6.21
CA PHE A 285 3.64 -5.69 -7.52
C PHE A 285 2.88 -5.02 -8.67
N GLY A 286 1.72 -4.40 -8.45
CA GLY A 286 0.92 -3.85 -9.55
C GLY A 286 0.07 -4.89 -10.30
N ASP A 287 -0.09 -6.08 -9.73
CA ASP A 287 -1.09 -7.05 -10.16
C ASP A 287 -2.03 -7.42 -9.01
N LEU A 288 -3.10 -8.12 -9.35
CA LEU A 288 -4.00 -8.73 -8.37
C LEU A 288 -3.47 -10.14 -8.14
N GLU A 289 -2.68 -10.33 -7.08
CA GLU A 289 -2.38 -11.68 -6.61
C GLU A 289 -3.67 -12.37 -6.16
N ASP A 290 -3.72 -13.68 -6.35
CA ASP A 290 -4.75 -14.49 -5.72
C ASP A 290 -4.60 -14.36 -4.19
N ARG A 291 -5.66 -13.84 -3.54
CA ARG A 291 -5.74 -13.70 -2.09
C ARG A 291 -5.46 -15.01 -1.37
N ALA A 292 -5.76 -16.16 -1.99
CA ALA A 292 -5.49 -17.47 -1.42
C ALA A 292 -3.99 -17.77 -1.29
N LEU A 293 -3.14 -17.23 -2.18
CA LEU A 293 -1.67 -17.39 -2.12
C LEU A 293 -1.01 -16.47 -1.11
N ILE A 294 -1.64 -15.34 -0.78
CA ILE A 294 -1.29 -14.56 0.41
C ILE A 294 -1.94 -15.22 1.63
N GLY A 295 -1.62 -16.50 1.81
CA GLY A 295 -1.84 -17.18 3.07
C GLY A 295 -1.16 -16.37 4.17
N PHE A 296 -1.68 -16.45 5.40
CA PHE A 296 -1.05 -15.92 6.61
C PHE A 296 0.29 -16.60 6.95
N GLU A 297 0.92 -17.24 5.96
CA GLU A 297 2.21 -17.87 6.09
C GLU A 297 3.24 -16.82 6.45
N ARG A 298 3.89 -17.09 7.57
CA ARG A 298 4.67 -16.10 8.29
C ARG A 298 6.00 -15.81 7.60
N PHE A 299 6.55 -16.76 6.86
CA PHE A 299 7.89 -16.65 6.28
C PHE A 299 7.77 -16.66 4.77
N GLN A 300 8.19 -15.57 4.13
CA GLN A 300 7.98 -15.35 2.70
C GLN A 300 9.23 -14.75 2.05
N TRP A 301 9.51 -15.15 0.83
CA TRP A 301 10.55 -14.58 -0.03
C TRP A 301 10.10 -14.60 -1.48
N PHE A 302 10.82 -13.92 -2.35
CA PHE A 302 10.55 -13.91 -3.79
C PHE A 302 11.75 -14.46 -4.55
N GLU A 303 11.49 -15.53 -5.30
CA GLU A 303 12.46 -16.16 -6.17
C GLU A 303 12.41 -15.53 -7.55
N ALA A 304 13.58 -15.35 -8.14
CA ALA A 304 13.70 -15.15 -9.57
C ALA A 304 13.42 -16.48 -10.27
N ILE A 305 12.50 -16.48 -11.22
CA ILE A 305 12.27 -17.59 -12.14
C ILE A 305 12.50 -17.11 -13.56
N GLU A 306 12.98 -18.01 -14.40
CA GLU A 306 13.16 -17.76 -15.83
C GLU A 306 11.79 -17.53 -16.49
N ALA A 307 11.76 -16.80 -17.60
CA ALA A 307 10.50 -16.44 -18.28
C ALA A 307 9.66 -17.68 -18.64
N ASP A 308 10.29 -18.75 -19.10
CA ASP A 308 9.63 -20.02 -19.46
C ASP A 308 9.02 -20.70 -18.22
N GLU A 309 9.70 -20.65 -17.08
CA GLU A 309 9.18 -21.16 -15.80
C GLU A 309 8.05 -20.27 -15.28
N ALA A 310 8.13 -18.96 -15.51
CA ALA A 310 7.08 -18.01 -15.14
C ALA A 310 5.81 -18.24 -15.93
N GLU A 311 5.93 -18.56 -17.22
CA GLU A 311 4.80 -18.94 -18.05
C GLU A 311 4.11 -20.21 -17.53
N ALA A 312 4.90 -21.23 -17.18
CA ALA A 312 4.38 -22.48 -16.63
C ALA A 312 3.72 -22.27 -15.25
N ALA A 313 4.33 -21.47 -14.36
CA ALA A 313 3.81 -21.18 -13.04
C ALA A 313 2.51 -20.35 -13.09
N ALA A 314 2.44 -19.34 -13.96
CA ALA A 314 1.23 -18.54 -14.15
C ALA A 314 0.08 -19.38 -14.73
N ALA A 315 0.37 -20.28 -15.67
CA ALA A 315 -0.61 -21.23 -16.20
C ALA A 315 -1.09 -22.24 -15.15
N ALA A 316 -0.23 -22.64 -14.22
CA ALA A 316 -0.60 -23.53 -13.12
C ALA A 316 -1.47 -22.82 -12.06
N GLY A 317 -1.13 -21.58 -11.69
CA GLY A 317 -1.88 -20.79 -10.70
C GLY A 317 -3.31 -20.45 -11.15
N ALA A 318 -3.53 -20.18 -12.43
CA ALA A 318 -4.87 -19.90 -12.98
C ALA A 318 -5.81 -21.13 -12.98
N ASN A 319 -5.28 -22.35 -12.76
CA ASN A 319 -6.06 -23.59 -12.79
C ASN A 319 -6.50 -24.09 -11.39
N VAL A 320 -6.05 -23.46 -10.30
CA VAL A 320 -6.33 -23.95 -8.93
C VAL A 320 -7.74 -23.55 -8.44
N ASP A 321 -8.41 -22.62 -9.12
CA ASP A 321 -9.53 -21.85 -8.56
C ASP A 321 -10.96 -22.34 -8.90
N ALA A 322 -11.16 -23.60 -9.32
CA ALA A 322 -12.51 -24.04 -9.72
C ALA A 322 -13.02 -25.38 -9.16
N ASP A 323 -12.32 -26.08 -8.26
CA ASP A 323 -12.86 -27.34 -7.70
C ASP A 323 -12.57 -27.60 -6.21
N ALA A 324 -12.14 -26.59 -5.45
CA ALA A 324 -12.02 -26.70 -3.99
C ALA A 324 -13.29 -26.19 -3.29
N GLY A 325 -14.45 -26.77 -3.63
CA GLY A 325 -15.64 -26.67 -2.80
C GLY A 325 -15.43 -27.47 -1.51
N VAL A 326 -14.87 -26.86 -0.47
CA VAL A 326 -14.88 -27.46 0.87
C VAL A 326 -16.30 -27.35 1.42
N ASP A 327 -17.09 -28.41 1.19
CA ASP A 327 -18.36 -28.64 1.86
C ASP A 327 -18.09 -29.15 3.29
N GLU A 328 -18.12 -28.25 4.27
CA GLU A 328 -18.04 -28.62 5.70
C GLU A 328 -19.35 -29.24 6.25
N ARG A 329 -20.31 -29.62 5.42
CA ARG A 329 -21.59 -30.24 5.85
C ARG A 329 -21.96 -31.45 4.99
N GLY A 330 -21.09 -32.45 4.93
CA GLY A 330 -21.33 -33.62 4.09
C GLY A 330 -20.72 -34.95 4.54
N VAL A 331 -20.44 -35.17 5.82
CA VAL A 331 -20.14 -36.52 6.36
C VAL A 331 -21.36 -37.04 7.10
N GLU A 332 -22.40 -37.38 6.36
CA GLU A 332 -23.32 -38.51 6.59
C GLU A 332 -24.56 -38.38 5.68
N ALA A 333 -24.85 -39.48 4.96
CA ALA A 333 -26.11 -39.83 4.31
C ALA A 333 -26.35 -39.46 2.81
N GLN A 334 -26.33 -40.55 2.02
CA GLN A 334 -27.37 -40.93 1.05
C GLN A 334 -27.35 -40.40 -0.40
N VAL A 335 -26.81 -41.28 -1.25
CA VAL A 335 -27.41 -41.82 -2.49
C VAL A 335 -28.90 -41.49 -2.71
N SER A 336 -29.22 -40.74 -3.76
CA SER A 336 -30.14 -41.11 -4.87
C SER A 336 -30.74 -39.88 -5.57
N GLY A 337 -30.88 -39.96 -6.90
CA GLY A 337 -31.82 -39.14 -7.67
C GLY A 337 -31.19 -38.08 -8.59
N ALA A 338 -30.82 -38.51 -9.79
CA ALA A 338 -30.64 -37.62 -10.94
C ALA A 338 -31.83 -37.79 -11.90
N GLU A 339 -32.42 -36.69 -12.38
CA GLU A 339 -33.03 -36.55 -13.72
C GLU A 339 -33.59 -35.12 -13.89
N GLY A 340 -33.14 -34.37 -14.92
CA GLY A 340 -33.72 -33.07 -15.27
C GLY A 340 -32.79 -32.07 -15.97
N GLN A 341 -32.41 -32.37 -17.22
CA GLN A 341 -31.65 -31.57 -18.18
C GLN A 341 -32.54 -30.41 -18.72
N THR A 342 -32.10 -29.16 -18.91
CA THR A 342 -31.50 -28.62 -20.15
C THR A 342 -31.48 -27.08 -20.05
N ASP A 343 -30.28 -26.47 -20.09
CA ASP A 343 -30.00 -25.05 -20.43
C ASP A 343 -28.49 -24.73 -20.35
N SER A 344 -27.71 -25.67 -19.82
CA SER A 344 -26.25 -25.59 -19.60
C SER A 344 -25.39 -25.24 -20.84
N ALA A 345 -25.79 -25.62 -22.06
CA ALA A 345 -24.95 -25.44 -23.24
C ALA A 345 -24.82 -23.98 -23.73
N SER A 346 -25.87 -23.16 -23.58
CA SER A 346 -25.86 -21.74 -23.96
C SER A 346 -25.02 -20.90 -22.98
N THR A 347 -25.15 -21.21 -21.69
CA THR A 347 -24.36 -20.61 -20.61
C THR A 347 -22.89 -21.00 -20.70
N ALA A 348 -22.59 -22.27 -21.04
CA ALA A 348 -21.23 -22.74 -21.25
C ALA A 348 -20.55 -22.05 -22.45
N LEU A 349 -21.29 -21.78 -23.54
CA LEU A 349 -20.73 -21.09 -24.70
C LEU A 349 -20.49 -19.60 -24.45
N SER A 350 -21.39 -18.93 -23.72
CA SER A 350 -21.17 -17.53 -23.28
C SER A 350 -20.02 -17.42 -22.27
N ALA A 351 -19.90 -18.38 -21.34
CA ALA A 351 -18.78 -18.44 -20.40
C ALA A 351 -17.43 -18.71 -21.10
N LEU A 352 -17.42 -19.54 -22.15
CA LEU A 352 -16.23 -19.79 -22.98
C LEU A 352 -15.83 -18.58 -23.83
N GLN A 353 -16.79 -17.76 -24.29
CA GLN A 353 -16.50 -16.50 -24.98
C GLN A 353 -15.94 -15.45 -24.01
N THR A 354 -16.55 -15.27 -22.82
CA THR A 354 -16.02 -14.38 -21.78
C THR A 354 -14.64 -14.83 -21.27
N ALA A 355 -14.40 -16.14 -21.12
CA ALA A 355 -13.10 -16.70 -20.75
C ALA A 355 -12.05 -16.53 -21.86
N GLY A 356 -12.45 -16.60 -23.13
CA GLY A 356 -11.59 -16.30 -24.28
C GLY A 356 -11.18 -14.82 -24.35
N GLU A 357 -12.11 -13.91 -24.03
CA GLU A 357 -11.85 -12.47 -23.97
C GLU A 357 -10.95 -12.10 -22.78
N GLN A 358 -11.13 -12.73 -21.61
CA GLN A 358 -10.26 -12.57 -20.43
C GLN A 358 -8.85 -13.17 -20.63
N ALA A 359 -8.73 -14.30 -21.34
CA ALA A 359 -7.44 -14.90 -21.69
C ALA A 359 -6.66 -14.06 -22.71
N ALA A 360 -7.34 -13.46 -23.69
CA ALA A 360 -6.74 -12.53 -24.65
C ALA A 360 -6.27 -11.24 -23.97
N ALA A 361 -7.05 -10.72 -23.03
CA ALA A 361 -6.72 -9.62 -22.15
C ALA A 361 -5.48 -9.85 -21.26
N ALA A 362 -5.39 -11.03 -20.64
CA ALA A 362 -4.22 -11.43 -19.87
C ALA A 362 -2.98 -11.63 -20.78
N ARG A 363 -3.17 -12.01 -22.05
CA ARG A 363 -2.08 -12.12 -23.03
C ARG A 363 -1.59 -10.73 -23.50
N ALA A 364 -2.49 -9.77 -23.71
CA ALA A 364 -2.15 -8.38 -24.02
C ALA A 364 -1.38 -7.67 -22.88
N ASN A 365 -1.73 -7.93 -21.62
CA ASN A 365 -0.98 -7.44 -20.46
C ASN A 365 0.41 -8.09 -20.32
N ARG A 366 0.59 -9.31 -20.85
CA ARG A 366 1.85 -10.08 -20.82
C ARG A 366 2.86 -9.60 -21.86
N GLU A 367 2.41 -9.26 -23.06
CA GLU A 367 3.29 -8.69 -24.10
C GLU A 367 3.84 -7.30 -23.71
N LEU A 368 3.09 -6.54 -22.89
CA LEU A 368 3.56 -5.28 -22.31
C LEU A 368 4.58 -5.46 -21.17
N SER A 369 4.61 -6.62 -20.49
CA SER A 369 5.45 -6.85 -19.29
C SER A 369 6.76 -7.58 -19.60
N SER A 370 6.80 -8.56 -20.51
CA SER A 370 8.02 -9.31 -20.84
C SER A 370 9.01 -8.49 -21.68
N GLY A 371 8.55 -7.81 -22.73
CA GLY A 371 9.40 -6.96 -23.58
C GLY A 371 10.00 -5.75 -22.84
N ALA A 372 9.42 -5.38 -21.70
CA ALA A 372 9.88 -4.27 -20.89
C ALA A 372 11.28 -4.54 -20.31
N ILE A 373 11.55 -5.72 -19.72
CA ILE A 373 12.82 -5.98 -19.04
C ILE A 373 13.96 -6.32 -20.01
N GLU A 374 13.69 -7.04 -21.10
CA GLU A 374 14.71 -7.35 -22.10
C GLU A 374 15.31 -6.09 -22.74
N ALA A 375 14.47 -5.07 -22.97
CA ALA A 375 14.90 -3.76 -23.49
C ALA A 375 15.61 -2.87 -22.45
N ALA A 376 15.72 -3.31 -21.20
CA ALA A 376 16.39 -2.59 -20.12
C ALA A 376 17.77 -3.15 -19.77
N ILE A 377 18.18 -4.26 -20.39
CA ILE A 377 19.54 -4.85 -20.22
C ILE A 377 20.60 -3.96 -20.88
N ASP A 378 20.26 -3.37 -22.02
CA ASP A 378 20.98 -2.25 -22.63
C ASP A 378 20.01 -1.07 -22.70
N PHE A 379 20.38 0.08 -22.12
CA PHE A 379 19.52 1.27 -22.22
C PHE A 379 19.32 1.62 -23.71
N ASP A 380 18.11 1.36 -24.19
CA ASP A 380 17.66 1.71 -25.52
C ASP A 380 16.78 2.97 -25.44
N PRO A 381 17.20 4.10 -26.05
CA PRO A 381 16.40 5.32 -26.10
C PRO A 381 15.00 5.10 -26.73
N ALA A 382 14.87 4.20 -27.70
CA ALA A 382 13.58 3.90 -28.33
C ALA A 382 12.64 3.19 -27.33
N ALA A 383 13.14 2.17 -26.62
CA ALA A 383 12.40 1.51 -25.55
C ALA A 383 12.02 2.48 -24.41
N ALA A 384 12.92 3.39 -24.03
CA ALA A 384 12.61 4.39 -23.01
C ALA A 384 11.52 5.37 -23.46
N ARG A 385 11.53 5.80 -24.73
CA ARG A 385 10.45 6.62 -25.32
C ARG A 385 9.12 5.86 -25.39
N ALA A 386 9.15 4.60 -25.83
CA ALA A 386 7.95 3.75 -25.86
C ALA A 386 7.33 3.64 -24.47
N ARG A 387 8.15 3.38 -23.44
CA ARG A 387 7.71 3.34 -22.05
C ARG A 387 7.11 4.66 -21.56
N LEU A 388 7.72 5.80 -21.88
CA LEU A 388 7.14 7.11 -21.54
C LEU A 388 5.78 7.33 -22.21
N ARG A 389 5.60 6.82 -23.44
CA ARG A 389 4.31 6.85 -24.13
C ARG A 389 3.29 5.94 -23.44
N ASP A 390 3.68 4.74 -23.02
CA ASP A 390 2.81 3.86 -22.24
C ASP A 390 2.39 4.51 -20.91
N SER A 391 3.33 5.17 -20.22
CA SER A 391 3.03 5.98 -19.04
C SER A 391 1.96 7.03 -19.33
N LEU A 392 2.12 7.79 -20.43
CA LEU A 392 1.17 8.83 -20.83
C LEU A 392 -0.21 8.23 -21.09
N LEU A 393 -0.28 7.13 -21.84
CA LEU A 393 -1.54 6.44 -22.13
C LEU A 393 -2.22 5.93 -20.85
N CYS A 394 -1.45 5.39 -19.89
CA CYS A 394 -1.97 5.01 -18.59
C CYS A 394 -2.50 6.20 -17.78
N MET A 395 -1.78 7.33 -17.78
CA MET A 395 -2.21 8.55 -17.08
C MET A 395 -3.48 9.15 -17.69
N GLN A 396 -3.62 9.10 -19.01
CA GLN A 396 -4.82 9.53 -19.72
C GLN A 396 -6.00 8.55 -19.52
N GLY A 397 -5.77 7.38 -18.91
CA GLY A 397 -6.77 6.33 -18.75
C GLY A 397 -7.06 5.55 -20.05
N HIS A 398 -6.24 5.73 -21.08
CA HIS A 398 -6.35 5.01 -22.35
C HIS A 398 -5.77 3.59 -22.26
N MET A 399 -4.82 3.37 -21.35
CA MET A 399 -4.26 2.06 -21.07
C MET A 399 -4.59 1.67 -19.63
N GLN A 400 -5.55 0.75 -19.49
CA GLN A 400 -5.74 -0.02 -18.26
C GLN A 400 -5.51 -1.48 -18.58
N PRO A 401 -4.67 -2.19 -17.80
CA PRO A 401 -4.68 -3.64 -17.84
C PRO A 401 -6.12 -4.13 -17.69
N VAL A 402 -6.59 -4.98 -18.58
CA VAL A 402 -8.02 -5.39 -18.62
C VAL A 402 -8.52 -5.95 -17.27
N ALA A 403 -7.63 -6.62 -16.52
CA ALA A 403 -7.90 -7.11 -15.17
C ALA A 403 -8.29 -5.99 -14.19
N LEU A 404 -7.73 -4.78 -14.35
CA LEU A 404 -8.05 -3.62 -13.50
C LEU A 404 -9.42 -3.03 -13.85
N ALA A 405 -9.74 -2.93 -15.14
CA ALA A 405 -11.04 -2.43 -15.58
C ALA A 405 -12.19 -3.31 -15.07
N ALA A 406 -12.01 -4.64 -15.08
CA ALA A 406 -13.00 -5.60 -14.56
C ALA A 406 -13.24 -5.48 -13.05
N ALA A 407 -12.27 -4.98 -12.29
CA ALA A 407 -12.33 -4.82 -10.84
C ALA A 407 -12.56 -3.37 -10.37
N GLU A 408 -13.16 -2.54 -11.23
CA GLU A 408 -13.54 -1.14 -10.98
C GLU A 408 -12.40 -0.20 -10.60
N TRP A 409 -11.17 -0.53 -10.98
CA TRP A 409 -10.02 0.33 -10.76
C TRP A 409 -10.01 1.53 -11.69
N ARG A 410 -9.78 2.72 -11.14
CA ARG A 410 -9.58 3.96 -11.88
C ARG A 410 -8.13 4.38 -11.77
N SER A 411 -7.49 4.70 -12.88
CA SER A 411 -6.08 5.07 -12.93
C SER A 411 -5.85 6.47 -13.48
N GLY A 412 -4.67 7.03 -13.21
CA GLY A 412 -4.26 8.31 -13.80
C GLY A 412 -5.24 9.43 -13.44
N LEU A 413 -5.64 10.22 -14.43
CA LEU A 413 -6.59 11.31 -14.24
C LEU A 413 -7.98 10.84 -13.77
N ALA A 414 -8.38 9.61 -14.11
CA ALA A 414 -9.67 9.05 -13.70
C ALA A 414 -9.72 8.67 -12.20
N ALA A 415 -8.57 8.52 -11.53
CA ALA A 415 -8.50 8.24 -10.10
C ALA A 415 -8.87 9.46 -9.24
N TRP A 416 -8.52 10.67 -9.70
CA TRP A 416 -8.68 11.88 -8.89
C TRP A 416 -10.12 12.22 -8.50
N PRO A 417 -11.14 12.13 -9.39
CA PRO A 417 -12.52 12.34 -8.99
C PRO A 417 -12.95 11.42 -7.83
N LEU A 418 -12.52 10.15 -7.85
CA LEU A 418 -12.83 9.20 -6.78
C LEU A 418 -12.15 9.58 -5.47
N ILE A 419 -10.86 9.91 -5.52
CA ILE A 419 -10.11 10.38 -4.35
C ILE A 419 -10.75 11.64 -3.76
N LEU A 420 -11.08 12.63 -4.61
CA LEU A 420 -11.72 13.89 -4.21
C LEU A 420 -13.08 13.68 -3.57
N SER A 421 -13.95 12.88 -4.17
CA SER A 421 -15.25 12.53 -3.59
C SER A 421 -15.07 11.86 -2.23
N CYS A 422 -14.14 10.92 -2.12
CA CYS A 422 -13.85 10.24 -0.85
C CYS A 422 -13.38 11.22 0.23
N PHE A 423 -12.48 12.16 -0.08
CA PHE A 423 -12.06 13.20 0.87
C PHE A 423 -13.17 14.16 1.26
N ALA A 424 -14.06 14.52 0.32
CA ALA A 424 -15.18 15.40 0.61
C ALA A 424 -16.25 14.74 1.48
N GLU A 425 -16.55 13.46 1.22
CA GLU A 425 -17.60 12.70 1.91
C GLU A 425 -17.12 12.13 3.25
N HIS A 426 -15.87 11.68 3.32
CA HIS A 426 -15.32 10.93 4.46
C HIS A 426 -14.16 11.64 5.15
N GLY A 427 -13.99 12.96 4.98
CA GLY A 427 -12.91 13.70 5.64
C GLY A 427 -12.88 13.55 7.17
N GLY A 428 -14.04 13.33 7.81
CA GLY A 428 -14.11 13.09 9.26
C GLY A 428 -13.82 11.64 9.69
N ASP A 429 -13.61 10.71 8.76
CA ASP A 429 -13.40 9.28 9.03
C ASP A 429 -11.90 8.98 9.19
N GLU A 430 -11.51 8.39 10.32
CA GLU A 430 -10.12 8.02 10.60
C GLU A 430 -9.52 7.09 9.54
N ARG A 431 -10.34 6.18 8.99
CA ARG A 431 -9.91 5.15 8.03
C ARG A 431 -9.33 5.73 6.75
N LEU A 432 -9.82 6.92 6.35
CA LEU A 432 -9.30 7.63 5.19
C LEU A 432 -7.81 7.96 5.34
N TYR A 433 -7.38 8.24 6.57
CA TYR A 433 -6.03 8.67 6.87
C TYR A 433 -5.02 7.53 7.00
N GLU A 434 -5.50 6.30 7.13
CA GLU A 434 -4.66 5.10 7.07
C GLU A 434 -3.95 4.96 5.71
N HIS A 435 -4.48 5.60 4.67
CA HIS A 435 -3.92 5.69 3.32
C HIS A 435 -2.77 6.72 3.18
N ALA A 436 -2.33 7.36 4.25
CA ALA A 436 -1.19 8.30 4.18
C ALA A 436 0.08 7.67 3.61
N ASN A 437 0.30 6.37 3.87
CA ASN A 437 1.44 5.64 3.31
C ASN A 437 1.26 5.31 1.81
N ASP A 438 0.04 5.10 1.32
CA ASP A 438 -0.23 4.96 -0.11
C ASP A 438 0.12 6.25 -0.86
N MET A 439 -0.32 7.39 -0.33
CA MET A 439 0.03 8.69 -0.91
C MET A 439 1.52 8.97 -0.85
N TRP A 440 2.20 8.47 0.18
CA TRP A 440 3.65 8.59 0.29
C TRP A 440 4.36 7.74 -0.78
N VAL A 441 3.94 6.49 -1.00
CA VAL A 441 4.48 5.66 -2.10
C VAL A 441 4.23 6.32 -3.45
N ALA A 442 3.01 6.82 -3.70
CA ALA A 442 2.70 7.53 -4.93
C ALA A 442 3.62 8.75 -5.12
N ALA A 443 3.85 9.57 -4.08
CA ALA A 443 4.79 10.69 -4.14
C ALA A 443 6.23 10.26 -4.49
N ARG A 444 6.71 9.15 -3.92
CA ARG A 444 8.03 8.58 -4.24
C ARG A 444 8.11 8.14 -5.70
N THR A 445 7.09 7.45 -6.21
CA THR A 445 7.00 7.09 -7.63
C THR A 445 7.07 8.33 -8.55
N ARG A 446 6.49 9.47 -8.15
CA ARG A 446 6.61 10.72 -8.91
C ARG A 446 8.02 11.30 -8.83
N GLY A 447 8.65 11.25 -7.67
CA GLY A 447 10.06 11.63 -7.51
C GLY A 447 10.98 10.80 -8.40
N LEU A 448 10.78 9.49 -8.44
CA LEU A 448 11.53 8.59 -9.32
C LEU A 448 11.28 8.90 -10.80
N PHE A 449 10.04 9.16 -11.20
CA PHE A 449 9.76 9.55 -12.58
C PHE A 449 10.51 10.83 -12.99
N VAL A 450 10.51 11.86 -12.14
CA VAL A 450 11.28 13.08 -12.39
C VAL A 450 12.77 12.77 -12.52
N HIS A 451 13.30 11.89 -11.66
CA HIS A 451 14.68 11.43 -11.76
C HIS A 451 14.97 10.75 -13.11
N THR A 452 14.09 9.86 -13.55
CA THR A 452 14.20 9.18 -14.85
C THR A 452 14.15 10.16 -16.01
N LEU A 453 13.28 11.18 -15.96
CA LEU A 453 13.24 12.25 -16.97
C LEU A 453 14.55 13.05 -17.03
N VAL A 454 15.15 13.39 -15.88
CA VAL A 454 16.45 14.07 -15.84
C VAL A 454 17.51 13.20 -16.52
N LYS A 455 17.60 11.93 -16.13
CA LYS A 455 18.60 11.01 -16.69
C LYS A 455 18.43 10.81 -18.20
N LEU A 456 17.21 10.61 -18.66
CA LEU A 456 16.89 10.52 -20.09
C LEU A 456 17.24 11.80 -20.83
N GLY A 457 16.83 12.95 -20.28
CA GLY A 457 17.10 14.26 -20.87
C GLY A 457 18.60 14.60 -20.93
N GLU A 458 19.37 14.26 -19.91
CA GLU A 458 20.83 14.48 -19.86
C GLU A 458 21.56 13.58 -20.86
N ARG A 459 21.24 12.28 -20.86
CA ARG A 459 21.92 11.29 -21.69
C ARG A 459 21.68 11.50 -23.18
N GLU A 460 20.45 11.82 -23.56
CA GLU A 460 20.04 11.98 -24.96
C GLU A 460 20.08 13.44 -25.44
N GLY A 461 20.43 14.39 -24.55
CA GLY A 461 20.44 15.83 -24.87
C GLY A 461 19.06 16.43 -25.15
N HIS A 462 17.98 15.76 -24.71
CA HIS A 462 16.60 16.17 -24.97
C HIS A 462 16.13 17.28 -24.03
N ARG A 463 16.20 18.54 -24.51
CA ARG A 463 15.78 19.72 -23.75
C ARG A 463 14.31 19.69 -23.32
N ALA A 464 13.42 19.07 -24.09
CA ALA A 464 12.01 18.93 -23.72
C ALA A 464 11.82 18.17 -22.41
N LEU A 465 12.49 17.02 -22.26
CA LEU A 465 12.44 16.20 -21.05
C LEU A 465 13.08 16.92 -19.86
N GLN A 466 14.18 17.64 -20.07
CA GLN A 466 14.82 18.45 -19.03
C GLN A 466 13.90 19.58 -18.52
N ARG A 467 13.19 20.27 -19.43
CA ARG A 467 12.20 21.30 -19.05
C ARG A 467 11.03 20.70 -18.28
N LEU A 468 10.54 19.54 -18.71
CA LEU A 468 9.48 18.82 -18.01
C LEU A 468 9.91 18.42 -16.60
N ALA A 469 11.10 17.83 -16.46
CA ALA A 469 11.64 17.44 -15.17
C ALA A 469 11.81 18.63 -14.21
N ALA A 470 12.34 19.76 -14.71
CA ALA A 470 12.48 20.99 -13.93
C ALA A 470 11.12 21.51 -13.45
N TRP A 471 10.11 21.55 -14.32
CA TRP A 471 8.74 21.94 -13.93
C TRP A 471 8.17 20.99 -12.88
N CYS A 472 8.33 19.67 -13.03
CA CYS A 472 7.84 18.72 -12.03
C CYS A 472 8.51 18.94 -10.67
N ALA A 473 9.82 19.16 -10.65
CA ALA A 473 10.57 19.39 -9.41
C ALA A 473 10.12 20.66 -8.69
N GLU A 474 9.81 21.73 -9.43
CA GLU A 474 9.40 23.02 -8.87
C GLU A 474 7.91 23.06 -8.48
N ALA A 475 7.03 22.57 -9.35
CA ALA A 475 5.58 22.74 -9.22
C ALA A 475 4.85 21.52 -8.64
N LEU A 476 5.27 20.30 -8.99
CA LEU A 476 4.52 19.08 -8.70
C LEU A 476 5.00 18.36 -7.43
N LEU A 477 6.30 18.09 -7.32
CA LEU A 477 6.87 17.32 -6.21
C LEU A 477 6.64 17.94 -4.82
N PRO A 478 6.68 19.27 -4.61
CA PRO A 478 6.45 19.85 -3.30
C PRO A 478 5.08 19.51 -2.71
N ASP A 479 4.02 19.53 -3.55
CA ASP A 479 2.66 19.23 -3.12
C ASP A 479 2.46 17.73 -2.88
N TRP A 480 3.03 16.87 -3.74
CA TRP A 480 3.03 15.42 -3.54
C TRP A 480 3.72 15.04 -2.23
N ASN A 481 4.87 15.66 -1.92
CA ASN A 481 5.59 15.43 -0.67
C ASN A 481 4.88 16.04 0.55
N ALA A 482 4.03 17.05 0.36
CA ALA A 482 3.24 17.65 1.43
C ALA A 482 2.03 16.80 1.82
N LEU A 483 1.37 16.15 0.85
CA LEU A 483 0.10 15.45 1.06
C LEU A 483 0.18 14.39 2.18
N PRO A 484 1.13 13.45 2.21
CA PRO A 484 1.22 12.45 3.28
C PRO A 484 1.39 13.07 4.67
N ARG A 485 2.14 14.18 4.78
CA ARG A 485 2.31 14.89 6.05
C ARG A 485 1.01 15.53 6.52
N VAL A 486 0.29 16.17 5.61
CA VAL A 486 -1.04 16.75 5.90
C VAL A 486 -2.02 15.66 6.30
N MET A 487 -2.00 14.50 5.64
CA MET A 487 -2.81 13.34 6.02
C MET A 487 -2.50 12.85 7.43
N ARG A 488 -1.22 12.61 7.76
CA ARG A 488 -0.81 12.17 9.11
C ARG A 488 -1.20 13.19 10.18
N TYR A 489 -1.07 14.48 9.89
CA TYR A 489 -1.52 15.54 10.79
C TYR A 489 -3.03 15.46 11.03
N ASN A 490 -3.84 15.37 9.96
CA ASN A 490 -5.29 15.27 10.08
C ASN A 490 -5.73 13.96 10.75
N HIS A 491 -4.99 12.85 10.57
CA HIS A 491 -5.21 11.60 11.30
C HIS A 491 -5.23 11.85 12.82
N VAL A 492 -4.18 12.51 13.33
CA VAL A 492 -4.07 12.83 14.77
C VAL A 492 -5.18 13.77 15.24
N ILE A 493 -5.65 14.68 14.37
CA ILE A 493 -6.76 15.60 14.68
C ILE A 493 -8.09 14.82 14.78
N VAL A 494 -8.38 13.95 13.82
CA VAL A 494 -9.59 13.12 13.78
C VAL A 494 -9.62 12.12 14.94
N GLN A 495 -8.49 11.48 15.27
CA GLN A 495 -8.36 10.63 16.47
C GLN A 495 -8.71 11.35 17.78
N ARG A 496 -8.58 12.68 17.82
CA ARG A 496 -8.94 13.50 18.98
C ARG A 496 -10.40 13.99 18.95
N GLY A 497 -11.21 13.49 18.02
CA GLY A 497 -12.60 13.87 17.84
C GLY A 497 -12.78 15.32 17.36
N ARG A 498 -11.81 15.83 16.58
CA ARG A 498 -11.86 17.17 16.01
C ARG A 498 -12.00 17.09 14.50
N GLU A 499 -12.64 18.10 13.92
CA GLU A 499 -12.75 18.25 12.47
C GLU A 499 -11.35 18.40 11.82
N PRO A 500 -11.09 17.69 10.71
CA PRO A 500 -9.85 17.83 9.94
C PRO A 500 -9.71 19.24 9.36
N ARG A 501 -8.49 19.63 8.99
CA ARG A 501 -8.25 20.90 8.29
C ARG A 501 -8.62 20.79 6.81
N SER A 502 -9.27 21.82 6.27
CA SER A 502 -9.65 21.93 4.84
C SER A 502 -8.45 21.90 3.89
N LEU A 503 -7.27 22.30 4.36
CA LEU A 503 -6.01 22.33 3.60
C LEU A 503 -5.73 21.02 2.85
N GLN A 504 -6.17 19.88 3.39
CA GLN A 504 -6.02 18.61 2.71
C GLN A 504 -6.83 18.51 1.42
N LEU A 505 -8.12 18.86 1.46
CA LEU A 505 -8.98 18.80 0.29
C LEU A 505 -8.49 19.79 -0.78
N GLU A 506 -8.10 20.99 -0.36
CA GLU A 506 -7.47 22.01 -1.23
C GLU A 506 -6.20 21.47 -1.90
N LEU A 507 -5.35 20.76 -1.16
CA LEU A 507 -4.12 20.15 -1.68
C LEU A 507 -4.40 19.01 -2.67
N VAL A 508 -5.39 18.15 -2.39
CA VAL A 508 -5.80 17.07 -3.32
C VAL A 508 -6.37 17.66 -4.61
N GLN A 509 -7.17 18.73 -4.53
CA GLN A 509 -7.68 19.45 -5.70
C GLN A 509 -6.55 20.06 -6.53
N LYS A 510 -5.58 20.70 -5.86
CA LYS A 510 -4.39 21.25 -6.51
C LYS A 510 -3.57 20.17 -7.22
N LEU A 511 -3.34 19.02 -6.57
CA LEU A 511 -2.63 17.89 -7.16
C LEU A 511 -3.36 17.32 -8.37
N ALA A 512 -4.68 17.19 -8.33
CA ALA A 512 -5.47 16.75 -9.49
C ALA A 512 -5.28 17.69 -10.71
N ALA A 513 -5.22 19.01 -10.48
CA ALA A 513 -4.96 19.99 -11.53
C ALA A 513 -3.52 19.91 -12.06
N LEU A 514 -2.53 19.76 -11.17
CA LEU A 514 -1.12 19.62 -11.55
C LEU A 514 -0.86 18.31 -12.32
N GLU A 515 -1.53 17.22 -11.98
CA GLU A 515 -1.42 15.96 -12.72
C GLU A 515 -2.02 16.08 -14.13
N ALA A 516 -3.12 16.81 -14.30
CA ALA A 516 -3.64 17.11 -15.63
C ALA A 516 -2.66 17.96 -16.46
N GLU A 517 -1.99 18.92 -15.83
CA GLU A 517 -0.93 19.70 -16.46
C GLU A 517 0.30 18.84 -16.81
N LEU A 518 0.70 17.92 -15.94
CA LEU A 518 1.78 16.95 -16.20
C LEU A 518 1.49 16.15 -17.47
N VAL A 519 0.28 15.59 -17.60
CA VAL A 519 -0.13 14.83 -18.79
C VAL A 519 0.03 15.65 -20.08
N ALA A 520 -0.49 16.88 -20.08
CA ALA A 520 -0.39 17.76 -21.25
C ALA A 520 1.06 18.12 -21.60
N ARG A 521 1.91 18.36 -20.59
CA ARG A 521 3.32 18.68 -20.80
C ARG A 521 4.14 17.48 -21.25
N LEU A 522 3.84 16.28 -20.74
CA LEU A 522 4.46 15.03 -21.17
C LEU A 522 4.13 14.73 -22.62
N GLU A 523 2.87 14.89 -23.02
CA GLU A 523 2.43 14.75 -24.41
C GLU A 523 3.18 15.71 -25.34
N ALA A 524 3.27 17.00 -24.98
CA ALA A 524 4.01 17.99 -25.74
C ALA A 524 5.51 17.66 -25.83
N ALA A 525 6.12 17.15 -24.75
CA ALA A 525 7.51 16.74 -24.75
C ALA A 525 7.75 15.54 -25.69
N LEU A 526 6.87 14.54 -25.68
CA LEU A 526 6.96 13.38 -26.57
C LEU A 526 6.81 13.77 -28.05
N GLN A 527 5.88 14.68 -28.38
CA GLN A 527 5.73 15.20 -29.74
C GLN A 527 6.99 15.94 -30.24
N GLU A 528 7.67 16.70 -29.38
CA GLU A 528 8.93 17.37 -29.74
C GLU A 528 10.03 16.34 -30.04
N LEU A 529 10.11 15.25 -29.28
CA LEU A 529 11.07 14.17 -29.52
C LEU A 529 10.84 13.52 -30.90
N GLU A 530 9.59 13.18 -31.22
CA GLU A 530 9.21 12.57 -32.50
C GLU A 530 9.48 13.49 -33.70
N GLY A 531 9.27 14.80 -33.52
CA GLY A 531 9.55 15.80 -34.54
C GLY A 531 11.05 15.92 -34.86
N THR A 532 11.93 15.79 -33.85
CA THR A 532 13.38 15.88 -34.06
C THR A 532 13.95 14.70 -34.86
N GLU A 533 13.39 13.49 -34.72
CA GLU A 533 13.84 12.32 -35.49
C GLU A 533 13.48 12.42 -36.96
N SER A 534 12.26 12.89 -37.25
CA SER A 534 11.79 13.08 -38.62
C SER A 534 12.65 14.09 -39.40
N ALA A 535 13.21 15.09 -38.71
CA ALA A 535 14.09 16.10 -39.31
C ALA A 535 15.55 15.64 -39.49
N GLY A 536 16.00 14.61 -38.75
CA GLY A 536 17.37 14.09 -38.84
C GLY A 536 17.59 13.06 -39.96
N ILE A 537 16.51 12.48 -40.51
CA ILE A 537 16.54 11.47 -41.57
C ILE A 537 16.43 12.11 -42.98
N ALA A 538 15.86 13.31 -43.07
CA ALA A 538 15.72 14.08 -44.32
C ALA A 538 16.99 14.88 -44.64
#